data_AF-A0A2G6P2W2-F1
#
_entry.id   AF-A0A2G6P2W2-F1
#
_cell.length_a   1.000
_cell.length_b   1.000
_cell.length_c   1.000
_cell.angle_alpha   90.00
_cell.angle_beta   90.00
_cell.angle_gamma   90.00
#
_symmetry.space_group_name_H-M   'P 1'
#
loop_
_entity.id
_entity.type
_entity.pdbx_description
1 polymer ?
#
loop_
_entity_poly.entity_id
_entity_poly.type
_entity_poly.pdbx_seq_one_letter_code
_entity_poly.pdbx_strand_id
1 'polypeptide(L)'
;MIKCDNCGREMTKVQEFANSDLTSKYCSFCLKPNGDLRSFGEYKELMSLNALTDEGKELARKVGLKPAETREEADKQADWVLSQLVENLPEMKKLKEKA
;
A
#
# COMPACT_ATOMS: atom_id res chain seq x y z
N MET A 1 -17.26 -2.10 -8.20
CA MET A 1 -15.87 -2.06 -7.72
C MET A 1 -15.49 -0.60 -7.58
N ILE A 2 -15.10 -0.18 -6.38
CA ILE A 2 -14.73 1.21 -6.09
C ILE A 2 -13.23 1.24 -5.82
N LYS A 3 -12.50 2.20 -6.38
CA LYS A 3 -11.07 2.38 -6.11
C LYS A 3 -10.88 3.38 -4.98
N CYS A 4 -9.88 3.14 -4.14
CA CYS A 4 -9.51 4.07 -3.10
C CYS A 4 -8.91 5.35 -3.70
N ASP A 5 -9.46 6.52 -3.38
CA ASP A 5 -8.98 7.82 -3.87
C ASP A 5 -7.55 8.17 -3.40
N ASN A 6 -7.07 7.51 -2.34
CA ASN A 6 -5.74 7.77 -1.77
C ASN A 6 -4.65 6.88 -2.39
N CYS A 7 -4.94 5.60 -2.64
CA CYS A 7 -3.92 4.62 -3.06
C CYS A 7 -4.27 3.80 -4.31
N GLY A 8 -5.46 4.02 -4.90
CA GLY A 8 -5.91 3.31 -6.09
C GLY A 8 -6.33 1.85 -5.87
N ARG A 9 -6.19 1.29 -4.65
CA ARG A 9 -6.59 -0.09 -4.33
C ARG A 9 -8.07 -0.30 -4.59
N GLU A 10 -8.41 -1.40 -5.27
CA GLU A 10 -9.80 -1.82 -5.48
C GLU A 10 -10.44 -2.33 -4.19
N MET A 11 -11.66 -1.90 -3.95
CA MET A 11 -12.51 -2.27 -2.81
C MET A 11 -13.77 -2.95 -3.34
N THR A 12 -14.02 -4.16 -2.83
CA THR A 12 -15.07 -5.08 -3.24
C THR A 12 -15.91 -5.56 -2.07
N LYS A 13 -15.32 -5.68 -0.87
CA LYS A 13 -15.99 -6.12 0.36
C LYS A 13 -16.07 -4.98 1.36
N VAL A 14 -17.11 -4.98 2.20
CA VAL A 14 -17.34 -3.92 3.19
C VAL A 14 -16.13 -3.68 4.10
N GLN A 15 -15.40 -4.73 4.50
CA GLN A 15 -14.22 -4.63 5.37
C GLN A 15 -13.01 -3.94 4.71
N GLU A 16 -13.03 -3.81 3.37
CA GLU A 16 -11.99 -3.13 2.61
C GLU A 16 -12.19 -1.62 2.60
N PHE A 17 -13.39 -1.13 2.93
CA PHE A 17 -13.68 0.30 3.04
C PHE A 17 -13.27 0.83 4.41
N ALA A 18 -12.81 2.08 4.46
CA ALA A 18 -12.46 2.74 5.72
C ALA A 18 -13.66 2.69 6.69
N ASN A 19 -13.42 2.30 7.95
CA ASN A 19 -14.44 2.09 8.97
C ASN A 19 -15.57 1.11 8.59
N SER A 20 -15.35 0.23 7.61
CA SER A 20 -16.39 -0.63 7.05
C SER A 20 -17.60 0.14 6.51
N ASP A 21 -17.37 1.38 6.05
CA ASP A 21 -18.39 2.26 5.47
C ASP A 21 -18.36 2.16 3.93
N LEU A 22 -19.39 1.55 3.33
CA LEU A 22 -19.50 1.40 1.87
C LEU A 22 -19.59 2.73 1.10
N THR A 23 -19.86 3.85 1.79
CA THR A 23 -19.86 5.18 1.19
C THR A 23 -18.48 5.83 1.18
N SER A 24 -17.51 5.25 1.89
CA SER A 24 -16.15 5.76 1.95
C SER A 24 -15.45 5.68 0.60
N LYS A 25 -14.70 6.74 0.26
CA LYS A 25 -13.81 6.77 -0.90
C LYS A 25 -12.42 6.22 -0.60
N TYR A 26 -12.15 5.83 0.65
CA TYR A 26 -10.84 5.38 1.12
C TYR A 26 -10.90 3.94 1.63
N CYS A 27 -9.82 3.19 1.45
CA CYS A 27 -9.74 1.82 1.94
C CYS A 27 -9.29 1.75 3.41
N SER A 28 -9.65 0.67 4.09
CA SER A 28 -9.27 0.42 5.49
C SER A 28 -7.76 0.38 5.71
N PHE A 29 -6.99 0.02 4.68
CA PHE A 29 -5.52 0.03 4.74
C PHE A 29 -4.93 1.46 4.76
N CYS A 30 -5.60 2.42 4.12
CA CYS A 30 -5.18 3.83 4.13
C CYS A 30 -5.44 4.49 5.48
N LEU A 31 -6.44 4.00 6.21
CA LEU A 31 -6.93 4.63 7.42
C LEU A 31 -6.03 4.27 8.60
N LYS A 32 -5.64 5.28 9.36
CA LYS A 32 -4.98 5.12 10.66
C LYS A 32 -6.02 4.89 11.76
N PRO A 33 -5.63 4.34 12.92
CA PRO A 33 -6.53 4.19 14.06
C PRO A 33 -7.15 5.51 14.55
N ASN A 34 -6.47 6.64 14.33
CA ASN A 34 -6.97 7.97 14.70
C ASN A 34 -7.92 8.59 13.66
N GLY A 35 -8.21 7.88 12.56
CA GLY A 35 -9.10 8.34 11.49
C GLY A 35 -8.41 9.11 10.36
N ASP A 36 -7.11 9.44 10.49
CA ASP A 36 -6.37 10.10 9.42
C ASP A 36 -5.94 9.13 8.33
N LEU A 37 -5.59 9.67 7.16
CA LEU A 37 -5.00 8.89 6.08
C LEU A 37 -3.47 8.79 6.24
N ARG A 38 -2.91 7.65 5.87
CA ARG A 38 -1.45 7.44 5.80
C ARG A 38 -0.83 8.29 4.70
N SER A 39 0.33 8.86 5.00
CA SER A 39 1.19 9.57 4.04
C SER A 39 1.95 8.59 3.16
N PHE A 40 2.53 9.09 2.06
CA PHE A 40 3.37 8.30 1.16
C PHE A 40 4.54 7.62 1.90
N GLY A 41 5.20 8.34 2.82
CA GLY A 41 6.29 7.80 3.62
C GLY A 41 5.86 6.67 4.54
N GLU A 42 4.68 6.78 5.16
CA GLU A 42 4.13 5.72 6.01
C GLU A 42 3.73 4.47 5.20
N TYR A 43 3.31 4.64 3.94
CA TYR A 43 3.11 3.51 3.03
C TYR A 43 4.41 2.77 2.76
N LYS A 44 5.46 3.50 2.41
CA LYS A 44 6.77 2.91 2.17
C LYS A 44 7.21 2.10 3.38
N GLU A 45 7.13 2.70 4.57
CA GLU A 45 7.52 2.02 5.81
C GLU A 45 6.74 0.71 6.03
N LEU A 46 5.42 0.74 5.87
CA LEU A 46 4.60 -0.46 6.01
C LEU A 46 4.90 -1.52 4.94
N MET A 47 5.15 -1.11 3.70
CA MET A 47 5.49 -2.04 2.63
C MET A 47 6.84 -2.71 2.91
N SER A 48 7.84 -1.94 3.36
CA SER A 48 9.14 -2.47 3.79
C SER A 48 8.99 -3.45 4.95
N LEU A 49 8.24 -3.08 5.99
CA LEU A 49 8.00 -3.97 7.13
C LEU A 49 7.26 -5.24 6.71
N ASN A 50 6.24 -5.12 5.85
CA ASN A 50 5.47 -6.25 5.37
C ASN A 50 6.33 -7.21 4.51
N ALA A 51 7.26 -6.68 3.72
CA ALA A 51 8.16 -7.49 2.88
C ALA A 51 9.05 -8.44 3.70
N LEU A 52 9.29 -8.15 4.98
CA LEU A 52 10.06 -8.99 5.90
C LEU A 52 9.23 -10.07 6.59
N THR A 53 7.90 -10.00 6.53
CA THR A 53 7.01 -11.01 7.13
C THR A 53 6.96 -12.26 6.26
N ASP A 54 6.63 -13.42 6.84
CA ASP A 54 6.47 -14.67 6.09
C ASP A 54 5.41 -14.55 4.98
N GLU A 55 4.33 -13.81 5.23
CA GLU A 55 3.29 -13.53 4.23
C GLU A 55 3.83 -12.68 3.07
N GLY A 56 4.59 -11.63 3.38
CA GLY A 56 5.24 -10.79 2.38
C GLY A 56 6.28 -11.54 1.55
N LYS A 57 7.09 -12.40 2.19
CA LYS A 57 8.06 -13.27 1.51
C LYS A 57 7.37 -14.28 0.60
N GLU A 58 6.27 -14.88 1.05
CA GLU A 58 5.50 -15.82 0.26
C GLU A 58 4.81 -15.12 -0.93
N LEU A 59 4.29 -13.90 -0.73
CA LEU A 59 3.75 -13.09 -1.82
C LEU A 59 4.82 -12.75 -2.86
N ALA A 60 6.02 -12.36 -2.42
CA ALA A 60 7.15 -12.08 -3.32
C ALA A 60 7.46 -13.29 -4.22
N ARG A 61 7.52 -14.50 -3.65
CA ARG A 61 7.71 -15.75 -4.42
C ARG A 61 6.61 -15.96 -5.46
N LYS A 62 5.34 -15.77 -5.07
CA LYS A 62 4.19 -15.96 -5.98
C LYS A 62 4.21 -15.04 -7.19
N VAL A 63 4.76 -13.83 -7.04
CA VAL A 63 4.88 -12.85 -8.14
C VAL A 63 6.25 -12.90 -8.84
N GLY A 64 7.08 -13.91 -8.55
CA GLY A 64 8.40 -14.09 -9.19
C GLY A 64 9.50 -13.15 -8.69
N LEU A 65 9.31 -12.50 -7.55
CA LEU A 65 10.33 -11.68 -6.90
C LEU A 65 11.13 -12.50 -5.89
N LYS A 66 12.41 -12.15 -5.72
CA LYS A 66 13.22 -12.66 -4.62
C LYS A 66 12.69 -12.06 -3.30
N PRO A 67 12.42 -12.86 -2.26
CA PRO A 67 12.06 -12.34 -0.95
C PRO A 67 13.18 -11.47 -0.36
N ALA A 68 12.79 -10.38 0.31
CA ALA A 68 13.73 -9.58 1.10
C ALA A 68 14.13 -10.33 2.38
N GLU A 69 15.43 -10.41 2.66
CA GLU A 69 15.96 -11.02 3.89
C GLU A 69 16.49 -9.97 4.86
N THR A 70 16.78 -8.77 4.35
CA THR A 70 17.30 -7.64 5.14
C THR A 70 16.40 -6.42 5.01
N ARG A 71 16.51 -5.51 6.00
CA ARG A 71 15.76 -4.26 5.97
C ARG A 71 16.09 -3.41 4.73
N GLU A 72 17.35 -3.37 4.34
CA GLU A 72 17.79 -2.65 3.15
C GLU A 72 17.17 -3.22 1.85
N GLU A 73 17.12 -4.55 1.71
CA GLU A 73 16.44 -5.19 0.57
C GLU A 73 14.94 -4.88 0.57
N ALA A 74 14.30 -4.92 1.73
CA ALA A 74 12.89 -4.60 1.87
C ALA A 74 12.58 -3.14 1.49
N ASP A 75 13.42 -2.19 1.91
CA ASP A 75 13.28 -0.78 1.54
C ASP A 75 13.44 -0.55 0.03
N LYS A 76 14.44 -1.18 -0.59
CA LYS A 76 14.62 -1.12 -2.06
C LYS A 76 13.44 -1.73 -2.81
N GLN A 77 12.91 -2.84 -2.30
CA GLN A 77 11.74 -3.49 -2.90
C GLN A 77 10.49 -2.61 -2.75
N ALA A 78 10.25 -2.02 -1.58
CA ALA A 78 9.15 -1.08 -1.37
C ALA A 78 9.26 0.15 -2.28
N ASP A 79 10.47 0.73 -2.42
CA ASP A 79 10.73 1.84 -3.33
C ASP A 79 10.42 1.49 -4.78
N TRP A 80 10.86 0.31 -5.23
CA TRP A 80 10.58 -0.16 -6.58
C TRP A 80 9.09 -0.37 -6.81
N VAL A 81 8.37 -1.05 -5.89
CA VAL A 81 6.92 -1.24 -6.05
C VAL A 81 6.20 0.11 -6.06
N LEU A 82 6.57 1.02 -5.16
CA LEU A 82 5.97 2.35 -5.12
C LEU A 82 6.27 3.19 -6.36
N SER A 83 7.44 3.06 -6.98
CA SER A 83 7.72 3.75 -8.25
C SER A 83 6.79 3.25 -9.36
N GLN A 84 6.59 1.93 -9.45
CA GLN A 84 5.66 1.34 -10.41
C GLN A 84 4.22 1.79 -10.14
N LEU A 85 3.80 1.86 -8.88
CA LEU A 85 2.47 2.36 -8.52
C LEU A 85 2.30 3.85 -8.86
N VAL A 86 3.31 4.69 -8.62
CA VAL A 86 3.27 6.12 -8.95
C VAL A 86 3.22 6.34 -10.47
N GLU A 87 3.93 5.52 -11.25
CA GLU A 87 3.91 5.59 -12.72
C GLU A 87 2.55 5.18 -13.30
N ASN A 88 1.88 4.20 -12.69
CA ASN A 88 0.66 3.59 -13.24
C ASN A 88 -0.64 4.04 -12.58
N LEU A 89 -0.60 4.66 -11.40
CA LEU A 89 -1.78 5.10 -10.63
C LEU A 89 -1.73 6.61 -10.33
N PRO A 90 -2.63 7.41 -10.93
CA PRO A 90 -2.69 8.86 -10.70
C PRO A 90 -2.87 9.25 -9.23
N GLU A 91 -3.59 8.45 -8.44
CA GLU A 91 -3.83 8.65 -7.01
C GLU A 91 -2.52 8.59 -6.22
N MET A 92 -1.67 7.60 -6.52
CA MET A 92 -0.37 7.44 -5.88
C MET A 92 0.60 8.56 -6.25
N LYS A 93 0.53 9.06 -7.50
CA LYS A 93 1.29 10.24 -7.92
C LYS A 93 0.92 11.48 -7.10
N LYS A 94 -0.39 11.76 -6.97
CA LYS A 94 -0.88 12.88 -6.16
C LYS A 94 -0.51 12.73 -4.68
N LEU A 95 -0.52 11.51 -4.16
CA LEU A 95 -0.14 11.23 -2.78
C LEU A 95 1.35 11.52 -2.54
N LYS A 96 2.22 11.13 -3.48
CA LYS A 96 3.67 11.43 -3.41
C LYS A 96 3.96 12.92 -3.47
N GLU A 97 3.24 13.69 -4.29
CA GLU A 97 3.41 15.15 -4.44
C GLU A 97 2.96 15.95 -3.20
N LYS A 98 2.16 15.34 -2.32
CA LYS A 98 1.67 15.96 -1.07
C LYS A 98 2.54 15.66 0.17
N ALA A 99 3.51 14.75 0.05
CA ALA A 99 4.38 14.29 1.13
C ALA A 99 5.70 15.06 1.14
#